data_AF-A0AAU5C2R2-F1
#
_entry.id   AF-A0AAU5C2R2-F1
#
_cell.length_a   1.000
_cell.length_b   1.000
_cell.length_c   1.000
_cell.angle_alpha   90.00
_cell.angle_beta   90.00
_cell.angle_gamma   90.00
#
_symmetry.space_group_name_H-M   'P 1'
#
loop_
_entity.id
_entity.type
_entity.pdbx_description
1 polymer ?
#
loop_
_entity_poly.entity_id
_entity_poly.type
_entity_poly.pdbx_seq_one_letter_code
_entity_poly.pdbx_strand_id
1 'polypeptide(L)'
;MELESLPNDVIAQIEVRDRWRRATAAGGLEFLITDIGRWPLGKTVRVAFLDGDDQLHADIAGATKQITDACNLNLDFGQNGGGGTFRRWTTSDTALAAEIRVSFDLPGFFSLVGTDSTDSVIGAGGGPVGGNPDQRSLNLGQFAENRPVKWEGTVRHEFLHALGFHHSHQNMRGTCEGEFRWEDEAGYVPTQDGDGVFVADAQGRLPGIYTFLAGEPNNWPRAMVDHNLRTVDAPDLVAGPFDTKSVMLYRFPAFFYKSTPSSCAPTGNGQNLSDGDKRGLDLLYPHTEEGVADRQARADAVLQSLGAGPEGVPGSNGGGLAEAYRTRVEELAAAQAATAR
;
A
#
# COMPACT_ATOMS: atom_id res chain seq x y z
N MET A 1 -10.66 -16.14 -4.67
CA MET A 1 -9.77 -15.43 -3.72
C MET A 1 -10.01 -13.98 -3.95
N GLU A 2 -10.58 -13.27 -2.99
CA GLU A 2 -10.70 -11.82 -3.08
C GLU A 2 -9.28 -11.21 -3.01
N LEU A 3 -9.00 -10.25 -3.89
CA LEU A 3 -7.71 -9.55 -3.95
C LEU A 3 -7.90 -8.16 -3.38
N GLU A 4 -6.83 -7.61 -2.80
CA GLU A 4 -6.83 -6.22 -2.35
C GLU A 4 -7.05 -5.26 -3.54
N SER A 5 -7.88 -4.24 -3.30
CA SER A 5 -8.01 -3.06 -4.15
C SER A 5 -8.61 -1.91 -3.36
N LEU A 6 -8.10 -0.71 -3.58
CA LEU A 6 -8.75 0.52 -3.14
C LEU A 6 -10.02 0.79 -3.97
N PRO A 7 -10.97 1.59 -3.45
CA PRO A 7 -12.10 2.08 -4.22
C PRO A 7 -11.68 2.91 -5.44
N ASN A 8 -12.47 2.85 -6.52
CA ASN A 8 -12.15 3.51 -7.81
C ASN A 8 -11.93 5.02 -7.72
N ASP A 9 -12.71 5.72 -6.90
CA ASP A 9 -12.62 7.16 -6.70
C ASP A 9 -11.33 7.55 -5.98
N VAL A 10 -10.91 6.73 -5.01
CA VAL A 10 -9.63 6.89 -4.30
C VAL A 10 -8.46 6.63 -5.25
N ILE A 11 -8.51 5.56 -6.05
CA ILE A 11 -7.50 5.25 -7.08
C ILE A 11 -7.34 6.43 -8.04
N ALA A 12 -8.45 6.97 -8.55
CA ALA A 12 -8.41 8.08 -9.50
C ALA A 12 -7.75 9.34 -8.91
N GLN A 13 -7.96 9.62 -7.62
CA GLN A 13 -7.33 10.75 -6.93
C GLN A 13 -5.82 10.53 -6.73
N ILE A 14 -5.42 9.32 -6.34
CA ILE A 14 -4.00 8.92 -6.24
C ILE A 14 -3.32 9.09 -7.60
N GLU A 15 -3.94 8.62 -8.69
CA GLU A 15 -3.38 8.78 -10.04
C GLU A 15 -3.22 10.24 -10.47
N VAL A 16 -4.15 11.13 -10.09
CA VAL A 16 -4.04 12.57 -10.35
C VAL A 16 -2.82 13.16 -9.63
N ARG A 17 -2.64 12.83 -8.35
CA ARG A 17 -1.50 13.27 -7.56
C ARG A 17 -0.19 12.72 -8.12
N ASP A 18 -0.13 11.44 -8.45
CA ASP A 18 1.11 10.81 -8.91
C ASP A 18 1.52 11.35 -10.30
N ARG A 19 0.54 11.64 -11.17
CA ARG A 19 0.81 12.37 -12.43
C ARG A 19 1.40 13.76 -12.16
N TRP A 20 0.89 14.48 -11.16
CA TRP A 20 1.45 15.78 -10.77
C TRP A 20 2.87 15.65 -10.21
N ARG A 21 3.14 14.65 -9.35
CA ARG A 21 4.48 14.39 -8.81
C ARG A 21 5.48 14.14 -9.94
N ARG A 22 5.17 13.23 -10.87
CA ARG A 22 6.02 12.93 -12.04
C ARG A 22 6.28 14.17 -12.90
N ALA A 23 5.26 14.98 -13.15
CA ALA A 23 5.39 16.19 -13.96
C ALA A 23 6.23 17.27 -13.26
N THR A 24 6.10 17.41 -11.94
CA THR A 24 6.80 18.44 -11.14
C THR A 24 8.26 18.07 -10.88
N ALA A 25 8.58 16.77 -10.88
CA ALA A 25 9.90 16.27 -10.54
C ALA A 25 10.91 16.22 -11.71
N ALA A 26 10.62 16.89 -12.83
CA ALA A 26 11.53 17.00 -13.96
C ALA A 26 12.92 17.51 -13.51
N GLY A 27 13.98 16.79 -13.86
CA GLY A 27 15.37 17.13 -13.48
C GLY A 27 16.03 16.22 -12.44
N GLY A 28 15.46 15.05 -12.12
CA GLY A 28 16.06 14.05 -11.22
C GLY A 28 15.60 14.13 -9.77
N LEU A 29 14.59 14.95 -9.48
CA LEU A 29 13.98 15.12 -8.16
C LEU A 29 12.86 14.10 -7.87
N GLU A 30 12.50 13.28 -8.86
CA GLU A 30 11.40 12.31 -8.78
C GLU A 30 11.63 11.31 -7.64
N PHE A 31 12.85 10.78 -7.56
CA PHE A 31 13.28 9.89 -6.48
C PHE A 31 13.21 10.53 -5.09
N LEU A 32 13.37 11.86 -5.02
CA LEU A 32 13.44 12.61 -3.77
C LEU A 32 12.04 12.94 -3.20
N ILE A 33 11.08 13.33 -4.06
CA ILE A 33 9.67 13.59 -3.66
C ILE A 33 8.96 12.30 -3.24
N THR A 34 9.39 11.19 -3.77
CA THR A 34 8.86 9.87 -3.46
C THR A 34 9.34 9.35 -2.10
N ASP A 35 10.62 9.55 -1.78
CA ASP A 35 11.23 9.13 -0.51
C ASP A 35 10.59 9.81 0.72
N ILE A 36 9.84 10.91 0.53
CA ILE A 36 9.14 11.63 1.61
C ILE A 36 7.71 11.12 1.88
N GLY A 37 7.16 10.22 1.05
CA GLY A 37 5.82 9.65 1.23
C GLY A 37 5.70 8.69 2.44
N ARG A 38 6.82 8.30 3.03
CA ARG A 38 6.92 7.46 4.25
C ARG A 38 6.80 8.29 5.53
N TRP A 39 6.54 7.62 6.65
CA TRP A 39 6.48 8.29 7.95
C TRP A 39 7.85 8.86 8.35
N PRO A 40 7.91 9.98 9.12
CA PRO A 40 9.17 10.48 9.61
C PRO A 40 9.87 9.47 10.54
N LEU A 41 11.19 9.40 10.44
CA LEU A 41 12.00 8.46 11.23
C LEU A 41 11.83 8.68 12.73
N GLY A 42 11.87 7.61 13.53
CA GLY A 42 11.75 7.72 14.99
C GLY A 42 10.38 8.21 15.49
N LYS A 43 9.41 8.45 14.60
CA LYS A 43 8.03 8.71 15.01
C LYS A 43 7.36 7.44 15.47
N THR A 44 6.47 7.64 16.43
CA THR A 44 5.43 6.68 16.76
C THR A 44 4.23 6.99 15.87
N VAL A 45 3.84 6.05 15.02
CA VAL A 45 2.65 6.14 14.18
C VAL A 45 1.47 5.59 14.98
N ARG A 46 0.46 6.42 15.23
CA ARG A 46 -0.70 5.99 16.00
C ARG A 46 -1.61 5.18 15.11
N VAL A 47 -2.22 4.17 15.70
CA VAL A 47 -3.22 3.30 15.06
C VAL A 47 -4.50 3.37 15.88
N ALA A 48 -5.64 3.55 15.23
CA ALA A 48 -6.96 3.49 15.84
C ALA A 48 -7.87 2.54 15.08
N PHE A 49 -8.84 1.95 15.79
CA PHE A 49 -9.82 1.01 15.23
C PHE A 49 -11.24 1.59 15.23
N LEU A 50 -12.00 1.35 14.16
CA LEU A 50 -13.39 1.80 14.00
C LEU A 50 -14.39 0.89 14.70
N ASP A 51 -14.17 -0.42 14.61
CA ASP A 51 -15.03 -1.53 15.00
C ASP A 51 -14.16 -2.71 15.52
N GLY A 52 -14.73 -3.91 15.68
CA GLY A 52 -14.05 -5.08 16.26
C GLY A 52 -13.89 -5.05 17.78
N ASP A 53 -13.58 -6.20 18.39
CA ASP A 53 -13.36 -6.34 19.82
C ASP A 53 -11.88 -6.18 20.23
N ASP A 54 -11.63 -6.01 21.54
CA ASP A 54 -10.27 -5.81 22.06
C ASP A 54 -9.35 -7.00 21.78
N GLN A 55 -9.88 -8.23 21.67
CA GLN A 55 -9.06 -9.41 21.37
C GLN A 55 -8.56 -9.36 19.92
N LEU A 56 -9.42 -9.00 18.97
CA LEU A 56 -9.03 -8.81 17.59
C LEU A 56 -7.98 -7.69 17.46
N HIS A 57 -8.15 -6.58 18.17
CA HIS A 57 -7.17 -5.49 18.15
C HIS A 57 -5.83 -5.94 18.75
N ALA A 58 -5.84 -6.74 19.83
CA ALA A 58 -4.64 -7.31 20.42
C ALA A 58 -3.93 -8.29 19.49
N ASP A 59 -4.69 -9.11 18.79
CA ASP A 59 -4.18 -10.05 17.80
C ASP A 59 -3.52 -9.32 16.62
N ILE A 60 -4.14 -8.23 16.14
CA ILE A 60 -3.55 -7.37 15.09
C ILE A 60 -2.27 -6.70 15.59
N ALA A 61 -2.29 -6.09 16.78
CA ALA A 61 -1.10 -5.47 17.35
C ALA A 61 0.04 -6.49 17.51
N GLY A 62 -0.26 -7.70 18.00
CA GLY A 62 0.69 -8.81 18.10
C GLY A 62 1.25 -9.23 16.74
N ALA A 63 0.41 -9.31 15.71
CA ALA A 63 0.87 -9.67 14.36
C ALA A 63 1.85 -8.65 13.78
N THR A 64 1.64 -7.35 14.04
CA THR A 64 2.51 -6.26 13.56
C THR A 64 3.88 -6.20 14.25
N LYS A 65 4.11 -6.94 15.34
CA LYS A 65 5.39 -6.91 16.06
C LYS A 65 6.58 -7.28 15.18
N GLN A 66 6.42 -8.18 14.19
CA GLN A 66 7.49 -8.50 13.23
C GLN A 66 7.95 -7.28 12.42
N ILE A 67 7.06 -6.32 12.17
CA ILE A 67 7.35 -5.08 11.45
C ILE A 67 8.17 -4.15 12.33
N THR A 68 7.70 -3.87 13.54
CA THR A 68 8.40 -2.95 14.47
C THR A 68 9.71 -3.53 15.00
N ASP A 69 9.84 -4.87 15.07
CA ASP A 69 11.12 -5.52 15.40
C ASP A 69 12.17 -5.38 14.28
N ALA A 70 11.74 -5.08 13.04
CA ALA A 70 12.59 -5.03 11.86
C ALA A 70 12.90 -3.60 11.37
N CYS A 71 12.39 -2.57 12.04
CA CYS A 71 12.54 -1.19 11.58
C CYS A 71 12.50 -0.18 12.73
N ASN A 72 13.10 0.99 12.52
CA ASN A 72 13.13 2.10 13.49
C ASN A 72 11.85 2.94 13.44
N LEU A 73 10.71 2.28 13.66
CA LEU A 73 9.39 2.89 13.73
C LEU A 73 8.50 2.11 14.70
N ASN A 74 7.75 2.84 15.52
CA ASN A 74 6.82 2.25 16.48
C ASN A 74 5.37 2.45 16.04
N LEU A 75 4.53 1.44 16.27
CA LEU A 75 3.08 1.53 16.13
C LEU A 75 2.44 1.68 17.52
N ASP A 76 1.76 2.80 17.76
CA ASP A 76 1.03 3.05 19.02
C ASP A 76 -0.47 2.84 18.84
N PHE A 77 -0.93 1.71 19.36
CA PHE A 77 -2.34 1.34 19.37
C PHE A 77 -3.12 1.93 20.56
N GLY A 78 -2.51 2.79 21.38
CA GLY A 78 -3.11 3.42 22.56
C GLY A 78 -2.98 2.60 23.85
N GLN A 79 -2.35 1.43 23.81
CA GLN A 79 -2.20 0.54 24.96
C GLN A 79 -0.95 0.84 25.81
N ASN A 80 -0.84 2.07 26.32
CA ASN A 80 0.28 2.41 27.21
C ASN A 80 0.01 1.90 28.63
N GLY A 81 0.31 0.61 28.90
CA GLY A 81 0.43 0.07 30.26
C GLY A 81 -0.56 -1.04 30.67
N GLY A 82 -0.97 -1.92 29.76
CA GLY A 82 -1.60 -3.21 30.10
C GLY A 82 -3.02 -3.16 30.69
N GLY A 83 -3.64 -1.98 30.77
CA GLY A 83 -5.02 -1.80 31.27
C GLY A 83 -5.85 -0.75 30.52
N GLY A 84 -5.37 -0.23 29.38
CA GLY A 84 -6.11 0.72 28.53
C GLY A 84 -6.79 0.03 27.34
N THR A 85 -7.97 0.50 26.97
CA THR A 85 -8.65 0.08 25.73
C THR A 85 -7.86 0.53 24.52
N PHE A 86 -7.88 -0.25 23.44
CA PHE A 86 -7.29 0.17 22.16
C PHE A 86 -7.84 1.52 21.70
N ARG A 87 -7.00 2.31 21.03
CA ARG A 87 -7.39 3.62 20.49
C ARG A 87 -8.53 3.44 19.48
N ARG A 88 -9.52 4.31 19.58
CA ARG A 88 -10.73 4.30 18.76
C ARG A 88 -10.81 5.55 17.90
N TRP A 89 -11.50 5.43 16.77
CA TRP A 89 -11.90 6.54 15.91
C TRP A 89 -13.35 6.33 15.45
N THR A 90 -14.00 7.36 14.93
CA THR A 90 -15.37 7.27 14.41
C THR A 90 -15.53 7.99 13.07
N THR A 91 -16.53 7.60 12.28
CA THR A 91 -16.91 8.31 11.04
C THR A 91 -17.55 9.68 11.29
N SER A 92 -17.49 10.21 12.52
CA SER A 92 -17.91 11.57 12.87
C SER A 92 -16.75 12.41 13.40
N ASP A 93 -15.53 11.86 13.42
CA ASP A 93 -14.35 12.58 13.87
C ASP A 93 -14.04 13.74 12.91
N THR A 94 -13.74 14.91 13.47
CA THR A 94 -13.32 16.10 12.69
C THR A 94 -11.83 16.37 12.82
N ALA A 95 -11.11 15.56 13.61
CA ALA A 95 -9.67 15.59 13.80
C ALA A 95 -9.13 14.16 13.84
N LEU A 96 -7.94 13.95 13.28
CA LEU A 96 -7.32 12.62 13.21
C LEU A 96 -7.10 12.02 14.60
N ALA A 97 -7.87 10.98 14.93
CA ALA A 97 -7.62 10.18 16.12
C ALA A 97 -6.26 9.44 16.04
N ALA A 98 -5.89 9.02 14.83
CA ALA A 98 -4.66 8.31 14.52
C ALA A 98 -4.23 8.51 13.06
N GLU A 99 -2.94 8.35 12.81
CA GLU A 99 -2.37 8.33 11.46
C GLU A 99 -2.93 7.16 10.63
N ILE A 100 -3.03 5.96 11.21
CA ILE A 100 -3.63 4.77 10.59
C ILE A 100 -5.00 4.50 11.24
N ARG A 101 -6.05 4.46 10.42
CA ARG A 101 -7.45 4.28 10.83
C ARG A 101 -7.98 2.98 10.24
N VAL A 102 -7.97 1.94 11.09
CA VAL A 102 -8.31 0.56 10.75
C VAL A 102 -9.80 0.34 10.89
N SER A 103 -10.36 -0.46 9.98
CA SER A 103 -11.75 -0.91 9.97
C SER A 103 -11.87 -2.38 9.54
N PHE A 104 -13.00 -2.99 9.82
CA PHE A 104 -13.36 -4.35 9.39
C PHE A 104 -14.70 -4.41 8.64
N ASP A 105 -15.35 -3.25 8.45
CA ASP A 105 -16.75 -3.10 8.03
C ASP A 105 -16.94 -2.92 6.51
N LEU A 106 -15.86 -2.85 5.74
CA LEU A 106 -15.91 -2.85 4.28
C LEU A 106 -15.47 -4.21 3.70
N PRO A 107 -15.93 -4.58 2.49
CA PRO A 107 -15.42 -5.75 1.80
C PRO A 107 -13.95 -5.57 1.41
N GLY A 108 -13.26 -6.70 1.18
CA GLY A 108 -11.87 -6.73 0.75
C GLY A 108 -10.85 -6.29 1.81
N PHE A 109 -9.59 -6.29 1.38
CA PHE A 109 -8.45 -5.82 2.16
C PHE A 109 -7.82 -4.66 1.41
N PHE A 110 -7.39 -3.62 2.12
CA PHE A 110 -6.61 -2.54 1.51
C PHE A 110 -5.93 -1.68 2.58
N SER A 111 -4.88 -0.98 2.16
CA SER A 111 -4.34 0.16 2.88
C SER A 111 -3.95 1.28 1.92
N LEU A 112 -4.16 2.52 2.35
CA LEU A 112 -3.44 3.66 1.78
C LEU A 112 -1.94 3.50 2.06
N VAL A 113 -1.11 3.97 1.13
CA VAL A 113 0.34 3.75 1.18
C VAL A 113 1.02 4.86 1.97
N GLY A 114 1.69 4.52 3.08
CA GLY A 114 2.44 5.47 3.89
C GLY A 114 1.59 6.65 4.38
N THR A 115 2.08 7.86 4.14
CA THR A 115 1.48 9.12 4.61
C THR A 115 0.23 9.54 3.85
N ASP A 116 -0.16 8.81 2.78
CA ASP A 116 -1.44 8.96 2.08
C ASP A 116 -2.61 8.81 3.04
N SER A 117 -2.41 8.00 4.07
CA SER A 117 -3.30 7.81 5.21
C SER A 117 -3.66 9.12 5.96
N THR A 118 -2.96 10.23 5.70
CA THR A 118 -3.24 11.55 6.30
C THR A 118 -3.24 12.68 5.26
N ASP A 119 -3.34 12.34 3.97
CA ASP A 119 -3.48 13.32 2.89
C ASP A 119 -4.97 13.63 2.67
N SER A 120 -5.40 14.83 3.04
CA SER A 120 -6.80 15.25 2.94
C SER A 120 -7.33 15.34 1.50
N VAL A 121 -6.43 15.39 0.51
CA VAL A 121 -6.81 15.36 -0.91
C VAL A 121 -7.25 13.96 -1.33
N ILE A 122 -6.77 12.92 -0.64
CA ILE A 122 -7.20 11.53 -0.85
C ILE A 122 -8.50 11.30 -0.06
N GLY A 123 -9.56 10.92 -0.75
CA GLY A 123 -10.91 10.79 -0.21
C GLY A 123 -11.70 12.09 -0.17
N ALA A 124 -11.18 13.22 -0.68
CA ALA A 124 -11.85 14.54 -0.62
C ALA A 124 -13.27 14.57 -1.24
N GLY A 125 -13.62 13.57 -2.06
CA GLY A 125 -14.95 13.38 -2.63
C GLY A 125 -16.03 12.94 -1.62
N GLY A 126 -15.69 12.75 -0.34
CA GLY A 126 -16.65 12.39 0.72
C GLY A 126 -16.95 10.88 0.80
N GLY A 127 -16.14 10.04 0.16
CA GLY A 127 -16.22 8.58 0.27
C GLY A 127 -15.81 8.07 1.67
N PRO A 128 -16.05 6.78 1.98
CA PRO A 128 -15.73 6.21 3.29
C PRO A 128 -14.24 5.89 3.50
N VAL A 129 -13.41 6.05 2.45
CA VAL A 129 -11.98 5.69 2.40
C VAL A 129 -11.18 6.92 1.97
N GLY A 130 -10.07 7.19 2.65
CA GLY A 130 -9.24 8.36 2.40
C GLY A 130 -8.41 8.82 3.59
N GLY A 131 -7.72 9.95 3.43
CA GLY A 131 -6.83 10.53 4.41
C GLY A 131 -7.51 11.44 5.45
N ASN A 132 -8.82 11.68 5.33
CA ASN A 132 -9.55 12.55 6.26
C ASN A 132 -9.89 11.84 7.59
N PRO A 133 -10.15 12.61 8.68
CA PRO A 133 -10.41 12.08 10.01
C PRO A 133 -11.52 11.03 10.13
N ASP A 134 -12.58 11.18 9.34
CA ASP A 134 -13.78 10.36 9.31
C ASP A 134 -13.71 9.20 8.31
N GLN A 135 -12.54 8.99 7.68
CA GLN A 135 -12.33 8.01 6.63
C GLN A 135 -11.38 6.90 7.05
N ARG A 136 -11.60 5.71 6.47
CA ARG A 136 -10.74 4.54 6.65
C ARG A 136 -9.49 4.72 5.82
N SER A 137 -8.33 4.46 6.41
CA SER A 137 -7.10 4.37 5.66
C SER A 137 -6.60 2.94 5.51
N LEU A 138 -7.11 2.00 6.31
CA LEU A 138 -6.82 0.58 6.23
C LEU A 138 -8.10 -0.22 6.54
N ASN A 139 -8.39 -1.25 5.75
CA ASN A 139 -9.50 -2.16 5.98
C ASN A 139 -9.02 -3.61 5.95
N LEU A 140 -9.43 -4.36 6.98
CA LEU A 140 -9.23 -5.80 7.10
C LEU A 140 -10.61 -6.47 7.06
N GLY A 141 -11.24 -6.46 5.88
CA GLY A 141 -12.65 -6.80 5.72
C GLY A 141 -13.04 -8.13 6.36
N GLN A 142 -14.18 -8.12 7.06
CA GLN A 142 -14.78 -9.28 7.74
C GLN A 142 -13.97 -9.87 8.91
N PHE A 143 -12.82 -9.31 9.31
CA PHE A 143 -12.03 -9.87 10.42
C PHE A 143 -12.77 -9.88 11.76
N ALA A 144 -13.74 -8.99 11.94
CA ALA A 144 -14.63 -8.97 13.11
C ALA A 144 -15.56 -10.20 13.18
N GLU A 145 -15.83 -10.85 12.05
CA GLU A 145 -16.72 -12.01 11.96
C GLU A 145 -15.94 -13.31 11.78
N ASN A 146 -14.97 -13.32 10.86
CA ASN A 146 -14.18 -14.49 10.55
C ASN A 146 -12.77 -14.11 10.07
N ARG A 147 -11.75 -14.72 10.69
CA ARG A 147 -10.36 -14.53 10.30
C ARG A 147 -9.94 -15.55 9.24
N PRO A 148 -9.37 -15.13 8.10
CA PRO A 148 -8.81 -16.04 7.12
C PRO A 148 -7.70 -16.93 7.70
N VAL A 149 -7.43 -18.07 7.07
CA VAL A 149 -6.39 -19.04 7.51
C VAL A 149 -5.01 -18.40 7.68
N LYS A 150 -4.69 -17.36 6.89
CA LYS A 150 -3.42 -16.62 6.95
C LYS A 150 -3.61 -15.17 7.41
N TRP A 151 -4.57 -14.92 8.30
CA TRP A 151 -4.95 -13.57 8.71
C TRP A 151 -3.76 -12.72 9.18
N GLU A 152 -2.78 -13.29 9.89
CA GLU A 152 -1.61 -12.51 10.32
C GLU A 152 -0.75 -12.03 9.14
N GLY A 153 -0.66 -12.84 8.07
CA GLY A 153 0.01 -12.46 6.84
C GLY A 153 -0.69 -11.30 6.15
N THR A 154 -2.02 -11.34 6.11
CA THR A 154 -2.85 -10.22 5.61
C THR A 154 -2.63 -8.96 6.45
N VAL A 155 -2.65 -9.05 7.79
CA VAL A 155 -2.34 -7.90 8.66
C VAL A 155 -0.97 -7.32 8.32
N ARG A 156 0.05 -8.17 8.21
CA ARG A 156 1.41 -7.69 7.89
C ARG A 156 1.49 -7.08 6.49
N HIS A 157 0.75 -7.60 5.53
CA HIS A 157 0.63 -7.05 4.17
C HIS A 157 0.08 -5.62 4.20
N GLU A 158 -1.11 -5.45 4.77
CA GLU A 158 -1.80 -4.15 4.82
C GLU A 158 -1.00 -3.12 5.65
N PHE A 159 -0.37 -3.55 6.74
CA PHE A 159 0.47 -2.65 7.53
C PHE A 159 1.79 -2.29 6.84
N LEU A 160 2.36 -3.16 6.00
CA LEU A 160 3.51 -2.79 5.17
C LEU A 160 3.12 -1.73 4.14
N HIS A 161 1.94 -1.82 3.52
CA HIS A 161 1.38 -0.73 2.71
C HIS A 161 1.26 0.56 3.53
N ALA A 162 0.67 0.51 4.72
CA ALA A 162 0.57 1.65 5.61
C ALA A 162 1.93 2.27 6.00
N LEU A 163 3.03 1.54 5.85
CA LEU A 163 4.40 2.03 6.06
C LEU A 163 5.13 2.47 4.78
N GLY A 164 4.51 2.32 3.61
CA GLY A 164 5.06 2.79 2.34
C GLY A 164 5.50 1.70 1.37
N PHE A 165 5.17 0.43 1.62
CA PHE A 165 5.46 -0.64 0.67
C PHE A 165 4.42 -0.67 -0.43
N HIS A 166 4.83 -1.13 -1.62
CA HIS A 166 3.93 -1.52 -2.70
C HIS A 166 4.06 -3.03 -2.94
N HIS A 167 3.22 -3.58 -3.81
CA HIS A 167 3.24 -5.02 -4.07
C HIS A 167 4.53 -5.46 -4.75
N SER A 168 5.05 -6.61 -4.33
CA SER A 168 6.31 -7.15 -4.87
C SER A 168 6.23 -7.50 -6.36
N HIS A 169 5.05 -7.87 -6.87
CA HIS A 169 4.87 -8.16 -8.30
C HIS A 169 4.98 -6.92 -9.18
N GLN A 170 4.81 -5.73 -8.61
CA GLN A 170 4.97 -4.46 -9.32
C GLN A 170 6.45 -4.07 -9.49
N ASN A 171 7.39 -4.86 -8.93
CA ASN A 171 8.81 -4.62 -9.05
C ASN A 171 9.33 -4.80 -10.47
N MET A 172 9.77 -3.69 -11.09
CA MET A 172 10.36 -3.69 -12.43
C MET A 172 11.65 -4.53 -12.54
N ARG A 173 12.36 -4.75 -11.42
CA ARG A 173 13.53 -5.65 -11.38
C ARG A 173 13.12 -7.11 -11.21
N GLY A 174 11.84 -7.39 -10.96
CA GLY A 174 11.26 -8.71 -10.88
C GLY A 174 10.86 -9.26 -12.26
N THR A 175 10.41 -10.51 -12.27
CA THR A 175 10.03 -11.21 -13.51
C THR A 175 8.53 -11.26 -13.74
N CYS A 176 7.72 -10.70 -12.84
CA CYS A 176 6.27 -10.94 -12.79
C CYS A 176 5.52 -10.50 -14.04
N GLU A 177 5.80 -9.31 -14.58
CA GLU A 177 5.20 -8.81 -15.83
C GLU A 177 5.34 -9.81 -16.99
N GLY A 178 6.54 -10.38 -17.11
CA GLY A 178 6.88 -11.36 -18.14
C GLY A 178 6.28 -12.74 -17.88
N GLU A 179 6.12 -13.12 -16.61
CA GLU A 179 5.66 -14.45 -16.19
C GLU A 179 4.14 -14.58 -16.06
N PHE A 180 3.42 -13.48 -15.82
CA PHE A 180 1.96 -13.50 -15.73
C PHE A 180 1.30 -13.81 -17.08
N ARG A 181 0.31 -14.69 -17.05
CA ARG A 181 -0.53 -15.08 -18.19
C ARG A 181 -1.77 -14.19 -18.25
N TRP A 182 -1.58 -13.01 -18.82
CA TRP A 182 -2.61 -11.96 -18.93
C TRP A 182 -3.87 -12.43 -19.69
N GLU A 183 -3.67 -13.05 -20.84
CA GLU A 183 -4.74 -13.45 -21.76
C GLU A 183 -5.09 -14.95 -21.63
N ASP A 184 -6.29 -15.30 -22.09
CA ASP A 184 -6.78 -16.66 -22.11
C ASP A 184 -5.90 -17.59 -22.96
N GLU A 185 -5.97 -18.89 -22.66
CA GLU A 185 -5.42 -19.88 -23.59
C GLU A 185 -6.13 -19.81 -24.94
N ALA A 186 -5.37 -20.06 -26.02
CA ALA A 186 -5.89 -19.92 -27.37
C ALA A 186 -7.15 -20.77 -27.59
N GLY A 187 -8.26 -20.10 -27.91
CA GLY A 187 -9.55 -20.73 -28.17
C GLY A 187 -10.37 -21.09 -26.93
N TYR A 188 -9.93 -20.71 -25.72
CA TYR A 188 -10.71 -20.86 -24.49
C TYR A 188 -12.12 -20.30 -24.65
N VAL A 189 -13.10 -21.05 -24.14
CA VAL A 189 -14.50 -20.63 -24.09
C VAL A 189 -14.83 -20.23 -22.65
N PRO A 190 -15.26 -18.98 -22.40
CA PRO A 190 -15.59 -18.51 -21.05
C PRO A 190 -16.56 -19.47 -20.34
N THR A 191 -16.05 -20.12 -19.29
CA THR A 191 -16.77 -21.14 -18.52
C THR A 191 -16.67 -20.77 -17.05
N GLN A 192 -17.79 -20.78 -16.34
CA GLN A 192 -17.86 -20.49 -14.91
C GLN A 192 -18.38 -21.70 -14.14
N ASP A 193 -17.94 -21.84 -12.89
CA ASP A 193 -18.53 -22.78 -11.93
C ASP A 193 -19.82 -22.23 -11.31
N GLY A 194 -20.38 -22.97 -10.35
CA GLY A 194 -21.62 -22.60 -9.67
C GLY A 194 -21.51 -21.33 -8.80
N ASP A 195 -20.29 -20.90 -8.48
CA ASP A 195 -19.99 -19.72 -7.67
C ASP A 195 -19.65 -18.50 -8.54
N GLY A 196 -19.73 -18.61 -9.87
CA GLY A 196 -19.43 -17.53 -10.81
C GLY A 196 -17.94 -17.31 -11.07
N VAL A 197 -17.07 -18.23 -10.62
CA VAL A 197 -15.62 -18.18 -10.85
C VAL A 197 -15.31 -18.76 -12.22
N PHE A 198 -14.47 -18.10 -13.02
CA PHE A 198 -14.03 -18.66 -14.30
C PHE A 198 -13.09 -19.86 -14.09
N VAL A 199 -13.38 -20.96 -14.77
CA VAL A 199 -12.69 -22.26 -14.64
C VAL A 199 -12.27 -22.80 -16.01
N ALA A 200 -11.60 -23.95 -16.02
CA ALA A 200 -11.26 -24.61 -17.28
C ALA A 200 -12.52 -24.95 -18.09
N ASP A 201 -12.44 -24.79 -19.42
CA ASP A 201 -13.54 -25.17 -20.30
C ASP A 201 -13.62 -26.69 -20.51
N ALA A 202 -14.60 -27.14 -21.30
CA ALA A 202 -14.81 -28.56 -21.58
C ALA A 202 -13.61 -29.26 -22.28
N GLN A 203 -12.67 -28.49 -22.84
CA GLN A 203 -11.43 -28.99 -23.46
C GLN A 203 -10.23 -28.87 -22.52
N GLY A 204 -10.43 -28.42 -21.28
CA GLY A 204 -9.39 -28.22 -20.28
C GLY A 204 -8.59 -26.92 -20.47
N ARG A 205 -9.03 -26.00 -21.34
CA ARG A 205 -8.34 -24.73 -21.58
C ARG A 205 -8.64 -23.74 -20.47
N LEU A 206 -7.67 -22.90 -20.11
CA LEU A 206 -7.73 -22.07 -18.91
C LEU A 206 -7.93 -20.56 -19.20
N PRO A 207 -8.75 -19.85 -18.39
CA PRO A 207 -8.87 -18.40 -18.47
C PRO A 207 -7.56 -17.73 -18.06
N GLY A 208 -7.21 -16.62 -18.72
CA GLY A 208 -6.13 -15.72 -18.32
C GLY A 208 -6.54 -14.85 -17.15
N ILE A 209 -5.59 -14.08 -16.64
CA ILE A 209 -5.79 -13.21 -15.46
C ILE A 209 -6.96 -12.23 -15.68
N TYR A 210 -7.05 -11.61 -16.86
CA TYR A 210 -8.14 -10.66 -17.15
C TYR A 210 -9.52 -11.31 -17.04
N THR A 211 -9.69 -12.47 -17.66
CA THR A 211 -10.97 -13.18 -17.64
C THR A 211 -11.26 -13.70 -16.24
N PHE A 212 -10.27 -14.30 -15.58
CA PHE A 212 -10.46 -14.82 -14.23
C PHE A 212 -10.91 -13.75 -13.24
N LEU A 213 -10.24 -12.60 -13.21
CA LEU A 213 -10.56 -11.51 -12.28
C LEU A 213 -11.81 -10.71 -12.65
N ALA A 214 -12.34 -10.88 -13.86
CA ALA A 214 -13.64 -10.33 -14.24
C ALA A 214 -14.82 -11.13 -13.64
N GLY A 215 -14.58 -12.32 -13.07
CA GLY A 215 -15.58 -13.11 -12.35
C GLY A 215 -15.55 -12.87 -10.84
N GLU A 216 -16.38 -13.63 -10.12
CA GLU A 216 -16.45 -13.58 -8.66
C GLU A 216 -15.13 -14.01 -7.99
N PRO A 217 -14.77 -13.43 -6.82
CA PRO A 217 -15.46 -12.35 -6.11
C PRO A 217 -15.04 -10.94 -6.57
N ASN A 218 -14.07 -10.82 -7.47
CA ASN A 218 -13.42 -9.54 -7.77
C ASN A 218 -14.27 -8.66 -8.69
N ASN A 219 -14.82 -9.23 -9.77
CA ASN A 219 -15.57 -8.50 -10.79
C ASN A 219 -14.81 -7.28 -11.37
N TRP A 220 -13.49 -7.41 -11.54
CA TRP A 220 -12.63 -6.32 -11.96
C TRP A 220 -12.63 -6.11 -13.48
N PRO A 221 -12.82 -4.87 -13.97
CA PRO A 221 -12.54 -4.55 -15.36
C PRO A 221 -11.04 -4.62 -15.64
N ARG A 222 -10.66 -4.80 -16.92
CA ARG A 222 -9.25 -4.88 -17.35
C ARG A 222 -8.39 -3.73 -16.81
N ALA A 223 -8.90 -2.50 -16.81
CA ALA A 223 -8.18 -1.33 -16.32
C ALA A 223 -7.81 -1.44 -14.82
N MET A 224 -8.68 -2.04 -14.00
CA MET A 224 -8.40 -2.28 -12.59
C MET A 224 -7.38 -3.41 -12.41
N VAL A 225 -7.48 -4.47 -13.23
CA VAL A 225 -6.45 -5.52 -13.28
C VAL A 225 -5.10 -4.94 -13.65
N ASP A 226 -5.05 -4.05 -14.64
CA ASP A 226 -3.81 -3.38 -15.05
C ASP A 226 -3.24 -2.52 -13.92
N HIS A 227 -4.07 -1.68 -13.30
CA HIS A 227 -3.66 -0.83 -12.18
C HIS A 227 -3.06 -1.64 -11.02
N ASN A 228 -3.72 -2.72 -10.62
CA ASN A 228 -3.32 -3.51 -9.44
C ASN A 228 -2.15 -4.48 -9.73
N LEU A 229 -2.01 -5.00 -10.95
CA LEU A 229 -1.09 -6.12 -11.23
C LEU A 229 0.09 -5.81 -12.14
N ARG A 230 0.02 -4.78 -12.99
CA ARG A 230 1.12 -4.45 -13.91
C ARG A 230 2.31 -3.94 -13.12
N THR A 231 3.52 -4.17 -13.64
CA THR A 231 4.70 -3.48 -13.12
C THR A 231 4.53 -1.98 -13.24
N VAL A 232 4.84 -1.27 -12.16
CA VAL A 232 4.78 0.18 -12.13
C VAL A 232 6.19 0.71 -12.32
N ASP A 233 6.37 1.56 -13.34
CA ASP A 233 7.56 2.39 -13.49
C ASP A 233 7.44 3.60 -12.56
N ALA A 234 7.48 3.31 -11.25
CA ALA A 234 7.48 4.31 -10.21
C ALA A 234 8.80 4.23 -9.45
N PRO A 235 9.52 5.35 -9.27
CA PRO A 235 10.67 5.41 -8.36
C PRO A 235 10.28 5.12 -6.90
N ASP A 236 8.98 5.02 -6.61
CA ASP A 236 8.30 4.75 -5.33
C ASP A 236 8.52 3.36 -4.77
N LEU A 237 8.95 2.43 -5.62
CA LEU A 237 9.21 1.10 -5.15
C LEU A 237 10.57 1.05 -4.47
N VAL A 238 10.56 0.84 -3.15
CA VAL A 238 11.75 0.56 -2.34
C VAL A 238 12.57 -0.51 -3.05
N ALA A 239 13.66 -0.05 -3.66
CA ALA A 239 14.36 -0.77 -4.71
C ALA A 239 15.29 -1.84 -4.14
N GLY A 240 14.70 -2.84 -3.50
CA GLY A 240 15.31 -4.12 -3.19
C GLY A 240 15.23 -5.09 -4.38
N PRO A 241 16.04 -6.17 -4.37
CA PRO A 241 15.84 -7.26 -5.31
C PRO A 241 14.44 -7.86 -5.11
N PHE A 242 13.83 -8.35 -6.19
CA PHE A 242 12.56 -9.07 -6.13
C PHE A 242 12.65 -10.27 -5.17
N ASP A 243 11.69 -10.40 -4.25
CA ASP A 243 11.65 -11.46 -3.24
C ASP A 243 10.39 -12.32 -3.37
N THR A 244 10.56 -13.55 -3.88
CA THR A 244 9.46 -14.53 -3.99
C THR A 244 8.92 -15.01 -2.64
N LYS A 245 9.59 -14.71 -1.53
CA LYS A 245 9.14 -15.04 -0.18
C LYS A 245 8.36 -13.92 0.48
N SER A 246 8.36 -12.72 -0.11
CA SER A 246 7.72 -11.54 0.44
C SER A 246 6.26 -11.79 0.80
N VAL A 247 5.83 -11.22 1.94
CA VAL A 247 4.40 -11.15 2.27
C VAL A 247 3.65 -10.19 1.33
N MET A 248 4.35 -9.25 0.68
CA MET A 248 3.84 -8.30 -0.31
C MET A 248 3.66 -8.89 -1.72
N LEU A 249 3.99 -10.17 -1.92
CA LEU A 249 3.79 -10.85 -3.20
C LEU A 249 2.42 -11.53 -3.25
N TYR A 250 1.59 -11.12 -4.21
CA TYR A 250 0.31 -11.77 -4.47
C TYR A 250 0.49 -13.26 -4.79
N ARG A 251 -0.44 -14.06 -4.28
CA ARG A 251 -0.39 -15.51 -4.38
C ARG A 251 -1.45 -16.00 -5.34
N PHE A 252 -1.03 -16.24 -6.57
CA PHE A 252 -1.94 -16.71 -7.60
C PHE A 252 -1.93 -18.24 -7.76
N PRO A 253 -3.02 -18.83 -8.26
CA PRO A 253 -3.03 -20.20 -8.74
C PRO A 253 -1.94 -20.45 -9.79
N ALA A 254 -1.44 -21.68 -9.89
CA ALA A 254 -0.34 -22.02 -10.80
C ALA A 254 -0.61 -21.63 -12.28
N PHE A 255 -1.87 -21.68 -12.71
CA PHE A 255 -2.23 -21.35 -14.09
C PHE A 255 -2.17 -19.85 -14.44
N PHE A 256 -1.97 -18.97 -13.46
CA PHE A 256 -1.72 -17.55 -13.70
C PHE A 256 -0.30 -17.29 -14.23
N TYR A 257 0.59 -18.28 -14.15
CA TYR A 257 1.96 -18.16 -14.59
C TYR A 257 2.18 -18.90 -15.92
N LYS A 258 3.05 -18.36 -16.78
CA LYS A 258 3.41 -18.97 -18.06
C LYS A 258 4.32 -20.19 -17.91
N SER A 259 5.06 -20.28 -16.81
CA SER A 259 6.03 -21.36 -16.57
C SER A 259 5.81 -22.05 -15.22
N THR A 260 6.32 -23.27 -15.07
CA THR A 260 6.24 -24.05 -13.83
C THR A 260 7.57 -24.78 -13.59
N PRO A 261 8.35 -24.43 -12.56
CA PRO A 261 8.12 -23.33 -11.62
C PRO A 261 8.31 -21.96 -12.29
N SER A 262 7.43 -21.00 -11.98
CA SER A 262 7.62 -19.61 -12.40
C SER A 262 8.56 -18.86 -11.49
N SER A 263 9.41 -18.02 -12.06
CA SER A 263 10.29 -17.14 -11.29
C SER A 263 9.53 -16.05 -10.52
N CYS A 264 8.25 -15.79 -10.84
CA CYS A 264 7.37 -14.91 -10.06
C CYS A 264 6.52 -15.66 -9.03
N ALA A 265 6.51 -17.00 -9.04
CA ALA A 265 5.65 -17.75 -8.13
C ALA A 265 6.10 -17.59 -6.67
N PRO A 266 5.16 -17.41 -5.72
CA PRO A 266 5.49 -17.21 -4.31
C PRO A 266 6.08 -18.49 -3.70
N THR A 267 7.24 -18.37 -3.05
CA THR A 267 7.93 -19.47 -2.35
C THR A 267 7.85 -19.34 -0.82
N GLY A 268 7.42 -18.18 -0.31
CA GLY A 268 7.24 -17.93 1.12
C GLY A 268 5.97 -18.60 1.68
N ASN A 269 5.80 -18.57 3.01
CA ASN A 269 4.61 -19.12 3.67
C ASN A 269 3.37 -18.20 3.58
N GLY A 270 3.57 -16.92 3.29
CA GLY A 270 2.51 -15.90 3.22
C GLY A 270 1.95 -15.54 4.58
N GLN A 271 2.74 -15.73 5.64
CA GLN A 271 2.37 -15.40 7.02
C GLN A 271 3.44 -14.53 7.68
N ASN A 272 4.72 -14.89 7.56
CA ASN A 272 5.81 -14.17 8.19
C ASN A 272 6.50 -13.22 7.21
N LEU A 273 7.11 -12.17 7.75
CA LEU A 273 8.03 -11.34 6.98
C LEU A 273 9.22 -12.16 6.50
N SER A 274 9.50 -12.08 5.21
CA SER A 274 10.71 -12.59 4.60
C SER A 274 11.93 -11.74 5.01
N ASP A 275 13.13 -12.24 4.72
CA ASP A 275 14.34 -11.43 4.92
C ASP A 275 14.38 -10.24 3.96
N GLY A 276 13.75 -10.31 2.77
CA GLY A 276 13.59 -9.16 1.88
C GLY A 276 12.66 -8.10 2.46
N ASP A 277 11.53 -8.50 3.06
CA ASP A 277 10.61 -7.57 3.72
C ASP A 277 11.32 -6.81 4.86
N LYS A 278 12.04 -7.54 5.72
CA LYS A 278 12.80 -6.96 6.84
C LYS A 278 13.90 -6.01 6.36
N ARG A 279 14.63 -6.38 5.30
CA ARG A 279 15.63 -5.50 4.68
C ARG A 279 15.00 -4.26 4.08
N GLY A 280 13.88 -4.40 3.39
CA GLY A 280 13.11 -3.25 2.89
C GLY A 280 12.77 -2.31 4.05
N LEU A 281 12.26 -2.88 5.14
CA LEU A 281 11.82 -2.12 6.32
C LEU A 281 12.98 -1.33 6.95
N ASP A 282 14.13 -1.95 7.14
CA ASP A 282 15.35 -1.30 7.63
C ASP A 282 15.88 -0.25 6.63
N LEU A 283 15.68 -0.43 5.32
CA LEU A 283 16.01 0.61 4.35
C LEU A 283 15.08 1.82 4.48
N LEU A 284 13.75 1.64 4.64
CA LEU A 284 12.83 2.77 4.82
C LEU A 284 13.01 3.45 6.18
N TYR A 285 13.24 2.66 7.23
CA TYR A 285 13.32 3.10 8.62
C TYR A 285 14.56 2.50 9.29
N PRO A 286 15.77 3.01 8.97
CA PRO A 286 17.01 2.44 9.47
C PRO A 286 17.20 2.67 10.97
N HIS A 287 17.79 1.66 11.62
CA HIS A 287 18.22 1.77 13.02
C HIS A 287 19.56 2.49 13.19
N THR A 288 20.41 2.41 12.18
CA THR A 288 21.77 2.96 12.23
C THR A 288 21.74 4.49 12.13
N GLU A 289 22.55 5.17 12.92
CA GLU A 289 22.72 6.62 12.84
C GLU A 289 23.07 7.10 11.42
N GLU A 290 23.93 6.37 10.71
CA GLU A 290 24.30 6.66 9.31
C GLU A 290 23.09 6.60 8.38
N GLY A 291 22.31 5.52 8.44
CA GLY A 291 21.09 5.39 7.65
C GLY A 291 20.06 6.47 7.99
N VAL A 292 19.91 6.83 9.27
CA VAL A 292 19.02 7.93 9.69
C VAL A 292 19.49 9.26 9.09
N ALA A 293 20.80 9.53 9.13
CA ALA A 293 21.39 10.74 8.58
C ALA A 293 21.27 10.82 7.04
N ASP A 294 21.47 9.73 6.30
CA ASP A 294 21.26 9.68 4.84
C ASP A 294 19.82 10.04 4.49
N ARG A 295 18.85 9.47 5.20
CA ARG A 295 17.43 9.77 5.00
C ARG A 295 17.07 11.22 5.31
N GLN A 296 17.67 11.81 6.33
CA GLN A 296 17.50 13.23 6.65
C GLN A 296 18.10 14.12 5.56
N ALA A 297 19.32 13.82 5.11
CA ALA A 297 19.99 14.58 4.05
C ALA A 297 19.19 14.57 2.74
N ARG A 298 18.53 13.45 2.40
CA ARG A 298 17.60 13.38 1.26
C ARG A 298 16.37 14.28 1.45
N ALA A 299 15.75 14.27 2.63
CA ALA A 299 14.61 15.15 2.92
C ALA A 299 15.00 16.64 2.87
N ASP A 300 16.18 16.99 3.38
CA ASP A 300 16.72 18.36 3.27
C ASP A 300 16.96 18.76 1.82
N ALA A 301 17.47 17.85 0.99
CA ALA A 301 17.67 18.09 -0.44
C ALA A 301 16.33 18.33 -1.17
N VAL A 302 15.26 17.59 -0.81
CA VAL A 302 13.90 17.86 -1.30
C VAL A 302 13.48 19.28 -0.92
N LEU A 303 13.58 19.64 0.36
CA LEU A 303 13.12 20.94 0.84
C LEU A 303 13.88 22.10 0.18
N GLN A 304 15.20 21.96 0.01
CA GLN A 304 16.03 22.93 -0.70
C GLN A 304 15.63 23.06 -2.17
N SER A 305 15.34 21.94 -2.85
CA SER A 305 14.94 21.95 -4.26
C SER A 305 13.58 22.62 -4.48
N LEU A 306 12.63 22.43 -3.55
CA LEU A 306 11.33 23.09 -3.60
C LEU A 306 11.46 24.59 -3.36
N GLY A 307 12.36 25.00 -2.46
CA GLY A 307 12.68 26.41 -2.21
C GLY A 307 13.52 27.09 -3.29
N ALA A 308 14.14 26.33 -4.21
CA ALA A 308 15.03 26.83 -5.27
C ALA A 308 14.44 26.75 -6.69
N GLY A 309 13.23 26.22 -6.86
CA GLY A 309 12.52 26.12 -8.15
C GLY A 309 11.75 27.40 -8.53
N PRO A 310 11.54 27.68 -9.83
CA PRO A 310 11.26 29.02 -10.34
C PRO A 310 9.88 29.56 -9.95
N GLU A 311 9.78 30.87 -9.75
CA GLU A 311 8.51 31.58 -9.88
C GLU A 311 7.87 31.21 -11.22
N GLY A 312 6.71 30.55 -11.16
CA GLY A 312 5.89 30.24 -12.33
C GLY A 312 6.07 28.84 -12.88
N VAL A 313 5.24 27.91 -12.39
CA VAL A 313 4.69 26.85 -13.26
C VAL A 313 3.48 27.48 -13.97
N PRO A 314 3.52 27.73 -15.30
CA PRO A 314 2.36 28.18 -16.03
C PRO A 314 1.25 27.14 -15.91
N GLY A 315 0.03 27.61 -15.65
CA GLY A 315 -1.11 26.78 -15.28
C GLY A 315 -1.29 25.51 -16.11
N SER A 316 -1.13 24.37 -15.46
CA SER A 316 -2.00 23.23 -15.73
C SER A 316 -3.32 23.50 -15.00
N ASN A 317 -4.42 23.60 -15.73
CA ASN A 317 -5.77 23.89 -15.23
C ASN A 317 -6.16 23.12 -13.95
N GLY A 318 -5.89 23.67 -12.76
CA GLY A 318 -6.17 23.01 -11.48
C GLY A 318 -5.77 23.78 -10.22
N GLY A 319 -5.75 25.11 -10.28
CA GLY A 319 -5.03 26.05 -9.39
C GLY A 319 -5.18 25.96 -7.86
N GLY A 320 -5.97 25.03 -7.31
CA GLY A 320 -5.99 24.71 -5.87
C GLY A 320 -5.40 23.33 -5.52
N LEU A 321 -5.52 22.32 -6.39
CA LEU A 321 -5.00 20.97 -6.13
C LEU A 321 -3.47 20.92 -6.24
N ALA A 322 -2.90 21.62 -7.22
CA ALA A 322 -1.45 21.70 -7.37
C ALA A 322 -0.78 22.40 -6.18
N GLU A 323 -1.44 23.40 -5.60
CA GLU A 323 -1.00 24.07 -4.38
C GLU A 323 -1.09 23.12 -3.18
N ALA A 324 -2.22 22.42 -3.00
CA ALA A 324 -2.38 21.42 -1.94
C ALA A 324 -1.31 20.32 -2.00
N TYR A 325 -1.00 19.80 -3.20
CA TYR A 325 0.07 18.81 -3.36
C TYR A 325 1.45 19.35 -3.03
N ARG A 326 1.76 20.60 -3.43
CA ARG A 326 3.04 21.23 -3.08
C ARG A 326 3.16 21.41 -1.57
N THR A 327 2.15 22.01 -0.94
CA THR A 327 2.11 22.20 0.51
C THR A 327 2.32 20.88 1.25
N ARG A 328 1.67 19.81 0.78
CA ARG A 328 1.83 18.47 1.38
C ARG A 328 3.27 17.96 1.28
N VAL A 329 3.92 18.12 0.14
CA VAL A 329 5.33 17.73 -0.05
C VAL A 329 6.24 18.52 0.88
N GLU A 330 6.01 19.84 1.02
CA GLU A 330 6.79 20.71 1.91
C GLU A 330 6.61 20.31 3.39
N GLU A 331 5.38 20.05 3.82
CA GLU A 331 5.08 19.58 5.19
C GLU A 331 5.78 18.26 5.53
N LEU A 332 5.73 17.29 4.62
CA LEU A 332 6.36 15.99 4.80
C LEU A 332 7.89 16.11 4.84
N ALA A 333 8.48 16.87 3.91
CA ALA A 333 9.92 17.11 3.91
C ALA A 333 10.38 17.80 5.20
N ALA A 334 9.66 18.83 5.66
CA ALA A 334 9.95 19.51 6.90
C ALA A 334 9.83 18.59 8.14
N ALA A 335 8.80 17.74 8.20
CA ALA A 335 8.62 16.79 9.28
C ALA A 335 9.75 15.76 9.34
N GLN A 336 10.23 15.28 8.19
CA GLN A 336 11.35 14.36 8.10
C GLN A 336 12.68 15.02 8.52
N ALA A 337 12.92 16.26 8.11
CA ALA A 337 14.11 17.04 8.50
C ALA A 337 14.14 17.39 10.00
N ALA A 338 12.98 17.66 10.61
CA ALA A 338 12.90 18.12 12.00
C ALA A 338 13.24 17.05 13.05
N THR A 339 13.21 15.76 12.70
CA THR A 339 13.33 14.67 13.70
C THR A 339 14.77 14.43 14.21
N ALA A 340 15.72 15.29 13.80
CA ALA A 340 17.14 15.22 14.16
C ALA A 340 17.60 16.22 15.25
N ARG A 341 16.70 17.06 15.79
CA ARG A 341 17.05 18.14 16.75
C ARG A 341 16.47 17.89 18.14
#